data_AF-A0A7U3YEU5-F1
#
_entry.id   AF-A0A7U3YEU5-F1
#
_cell.length_a   1.000
_cell.length_b   1.000
_cell.length_c   1.000
_cell.angle_alpha   90.00
_cell.angle_beta   90.00
_cell.angle_gamma   90.00
#
_symmetry.space_group_name_H-M   'P 1'
#
loop_
_entity.id
_entity.type
_entity.pdbx_description
1 polymer ?
#
loop_
_entity_poly.entity_id
_entity_poly.type
_entity_poly.pdbx_seq_one_letter_code
_entity_poly.pdbx_strand_id
1 'polypeptide(L)'
;MAFVQLLSAWLIPITIAFILLYGTVKKVPTYEAFVEGGKEGIQIAFSIIPYLVGMLVSISIFRASGALDYMMNGIKPVADAIGLPAEVVPLAVVRTVSGTAALGMVTDLIATYGPDSFIGRLASTIQGSTETTLYVLTVYFGAVGIKKMGDALKVGILADILSFVVSFFIVLLIFGK
;
A
#
# COMPACT_ATOMS: atom_id res chain seq x y z
N MET A 1 -17.91 16.56 8.35
CA MET A 1 -16.67 16.97 7.64
C MET A 1 -15.77 17.83 8.53
N ALA A 2 -16.21 19.00 9.02
CA ALA A 2 -15.36 19.91 9.82
C ALA A 2 -14.75 19.29 11.10
N PHE A 3 -15.52 18.48 11.84
CA PHE A 3 -15.01 17.78 13.04
C PHE A 3 -13.90 16.76 12.72
N VAL A 4 -14.05 16.01 11.63
CA VAL A 4 -13.05 15.02 11.20
C VAL A 4 -11.76 15.72 10.74
N GLN A 5 -11.88 16.82 9.99
CA GLN A 5 -10.73 17.63 9.59
C GLN A 5 -9.99 18.23 10.79
N LEU A 6 -10.72 18.70 11.81
CA LEU A 6 -10.13 19.19 13.05
C LEU A 6 -9.32 18.09 13.73
N LEU A 7 -9.91 16.91 13.93
CA LEU A 7 -9.21 15.77 14.54
C LEU A 7 -7.95 15.37 13.76
N SER A 8 -8.06 15.24 12.43
CA SER A 8 -6.92 14.88 11.57
C SER A 8 -5.79 15.92 11.65
N ALA A 9 -6.11 17.22 11.71
CA ALA A 9 -5.12 18.28 11.81
C ALA A 9 -4.38 18.27 13.17
N TRP A 10 -5.07 17.93 14.26
CA TRP A 10 -4.47 17.90 15.60
C TRP A 10 -3.75 16.60 15.93
N LEU A 11 -3.97 15.52 15.17
CA LEU A 11 -3.37 14.21 15.43
C LEU A 11 -1.84 14.25 15.46
N ILE A 12 -1.21 14.89 14.45
CA ILE A 12 0.25 14.97 14.34
C ILE A 12 0.85 15.80 15.50
N PRO A 13 0.40 17.04 15.77
CA PRO A 13 0.89 17.82 16.91
C PRO A 13 0.72 17.10 18.26
N ILE A 14 -0.44 16.47 18.50
CA ILE A 14 -0.70 15.75 19.75
C ILE A 14 0.26 14.57 19.90
N THR A 15 0.52 13.82 18.82
CA THR A 15 1.46 12.69 18.83
C THR A 15 2.87 13.15 19.16
N ILE A 16 3.34 14.25 18.55
CA ILE A 16 4.65 14.83 18.83
C ILE A 16 4.73 15.30 20.28
N ALA A 17 3.73 16.04 20.76
CA ALA A 17 3.68 16.51 22.13
C ALA A 17 3.69 15.35 23.14
N PHE A 18 2.93 14.28 22.86
CA PHE A 18 2.91 13.08 23.67
C PHE A 18 4.29 12.41 23.76
N ILE A 19 4.99 12.23 22.64
CA ILE A 19 6.34 11.63 22.62
C ILE A 19 7.32 12.49 23.44
N LEU A 20 7.31 13.81 23.26
CA LEU A 20 8.19 14.72 23.98
C LEU A 20 7.91 14.70 25.49
N LEU A 21 6.64 14.82 25.89
CA LEU A 21 6.21 14.78 27.29
C LEU A 21 6.56 13.44 27.94
N TYR A 22 6.30 12.33 27.25
CA TYR A 22 6.64 10.99 27.73
C TYR A 22 8.15 10.83 27.92
N GLY A 23 8.96 11.29 26.95
CA GLY A 23 10.41 11.30 27.05
C GLY A 23 10.90 12.12 28.24
N THR A 24 10.33 13.30 28.48
CA THR A 24 10.64 14.14 29.66
C THR A 24 10.30 13.43 30.98
N VAL A 25 9.10 12.84 31.09
CA VAL A 25 8.67 12.10 32.29
C VAL A 25 9.59 10.91 32.57
N LYS A 26 10.03 10.20 31.52
CA LYS A 26 10.97 9.08 31.61
C LYS A 26 12.42 9.51 31.71
N LYS A 27 12.72 10.82 31.71
CA LYS A 27 14.08 11.38 31.74
C LYS A 27 14.97 10.83 30.61
N VAL A 28 14.38 10.58 29.45
CA VAL A 28 15.09 10.17 28.25
C VAL A 28 15.61 11.42 27.54
N PRO A 29 16.88 11.44 27.09
CA PRO A 29 17.43 12.51 26.26
C PRO A 29 16.79 12.46 24.86
N THR A 30 15.59 13.03 24.72
CA THR A 30 14.72 12.85 23.53
C THR A 30 15.36 13.38 22.24
N TYR A 31 16.15 14.47 22.33
CA TYR A 31 16.84 15.03 21.16
C TYR A 31 17.95 14.11 20.68
N GLU A 32 18.77 13.61 21.59
CA GLU A 32 19.87 12.68 21.31
C GLU A 32 19.34 11.38 20.71
N ALA A 33 18.28 10.81 21.30
CA ALA A 33 17.62 9.61 20.77
C ALA A 33 17.04 9.85 19.37
N PHE A 34 16.47 11.04 19.11
CA PHE A 34 15.99 11.42 17.78
C PHE A 34 17.14 11.50 16.76
N VAL A 35 18.26 12.13 17.13
CA VAL A 35 19.44 12.26 16.26
C VAL A 35 20.06 10.89 15.96
N GLU A 36 20.14 10.01 16.96
CA GLU A 36 20.60 8.63 16.79
C GLU A 36 19.70 7.85 15.84
N GLY A 37 18.38 7.87 16.06
CA GLY A 37 17.42 7.25 15.15
C GLY A 37 17.48 7.83 13.72
N GLY A 38 17.73 9.13 13.57
CA GLY A 38 17.94 9.77 12.27
C GLY A 38 19.20 9.25 11.54
N LYS A 39 20.30 9.03 12.26
CA LYS A 39 21.53 8.45 11.70
C LYS A 39 21.34 7.00 11.27
N GLU A 40 20.70 6.19 12.11
CA GLU A 40 20.36 4.80 11.78
C GLU A 40 19.44 4.73 10.54
N GLY A 41 18.45 5.63 10.47
CA GLY A 41 17.56 5.74 9.32
C GLY A 41 18.30 6.00 7.99
N ILE A 42 19.34 6.84 7.99
CA ILE A 42 20.18 7.07 6.81
C ILE A 42 20.89 5.79 6.38
N GLN A 43 21.48 5.05 7.33
CA GLN A 43 22.16 3.80 7.02
C GLN A 43 21.20 2.75 6.43
N ILE A 44 20.00 2.64 7.01
CA ILE A 44 18.94 1.75 6.51
C ILE A 44 18.53 2.18 5.09
N ALA A 45 18.32 3.48 4.84
CA ALA A 45 17.96 3.98 3.52
C ALA A 45 18.97 3.56 2.44
N PHE A 46 20.28 3.72 2.69
CA PHE A 46 21.32 3.25 1.76
C PHE A 46 21.31 1.74 1.56
N SER A 47 21.06 0.96 2.61
CA SER A 47 20.99 -0.51 2.52
C SER A 47 19.82 -1.02 1.68
N ILE A 48 18.73 -0.23 1.60
CA ILE A 48 17.50 -0.58 0.89
C ILE A 48 17.58 -0.27 -0.62
N ILE A 49 18.38 0.72 -1.04
CA ILE A 49 18.48 1.17 -2.43
C ILE A 49 18.66 0.01 -3.44
N PRO A 50 19.60 -0.94 -3.25
CA PRO A 50 19.80 -2.02 -4.22
C PRO A 50 18.55 -2.89 -4.42
N TYR A 51 17.82 -3.16 -3.33
CA TYR A 51 16.58 -3.93 -3.35
C TYR A 51 15.48 -3.19 -4.10
N LEU A 52 15.34 -1.87 -3.86
CA LEU A 52 14.39 -1.02 -4.60
C LEU A 52 14.70 -0.99 -6.09
N VAL A 53 15.97 -0.79 -6.46
CA VAL A 53 16.39 -0.74 -7.86
C VAL A 53 16.10 -2.07 -8.55
N GLY A 54 16.48 -3.20 -7.93
CA GLY A 54 16.21 -4.53 -8.46
C GLY A 54 14.72 -4.75 -8.71
N MET A 55 13.89 -4.45 -7.71
CA MET A 55 12.43 -4.55 -7.82
C MET A 55 11.86 -3.66 -8.93
N LEU A 56 12.20 -2.36 -8.97
CA LEU A 56 11.70 -1.42 -9.97
C LEU A 56 12.09 -1.82 -11.41
N VAL A 57 13.31 -2.33 -11.59
CA VAL A 57 13.76 -2.87 -12.89
C VAL A 57 12.96 -4.12 -13.26
N SER A 58 12.79 -5.08 -12.34
CA SER A 58 11.98 -6.28 -12.60
C SER A 58 10.54 -5.96 -12.98
N ILE A 59 9.91 -5.01 -12.31
CA ILE A 59 8.56 -4.53 -12.64
C ILE A 59 8.52 -3.90 -14.02
N SER A 60 9.53 -3.07 -14.34
CA SER A 60 9.62 -2.41 -15.65
C SER A 60 9.74 -3.43 -16.78
N ILE A 61 10.55 -4.48 -16.59
CA ILE A 61 10.66 -5.60 -17.53
C ILE A 61 9.33 -6.36 -17.62
N PHE A 62 8.68 -6.67 -16.49
CA PHE A 62 7.39 -7.38 -16.45
C PHE A 62 6.26 -6.62 -17.16
N ARG A 63 6.25 -5.29 -17.07
CA ARG A 63 5.32 -4.43 -17.81
C ARG A 63 5.67 -4.36 -19.29
N ALA A 64 6.94 -4.09 -19.62
CA ALA A 64 7.39 -3.94 -21.00
C ALA A 64 7.30 -5.25 -21.81
N SER A 65 7.32 -6.41 -21.16
CA SER A 65 7.17 -7.72 -21.80
C SER A 65 5.73 -8.07 -22.19
N GLY A 66 4.74 -7.27 -21.77
CA GLY A 66 3.32 -7.59 -21.96
C GLY A 66 2.79 -8.70 -21.07
N ALA A 67 3.60 -9.21 -20.12
CA ALA A 67 3.16 -10.25 -19.18
C ALA A 67 2.02 -9.75 -18.28
N LEU A 68 2.06 -8.48 -17.88
CA LEU A 68 0.97 -7.85 -17.14
C LEU A 68 -0.33 -7.84 -17.96
N ASP A 69 -0.28 -7.47 -19.24
CA ASP A 69 -1.45 -7.45 -20.12
C ASP A 69 -2.04 -8.85 -20.32
N TYR A 70 -1.17 -9.85 -20.48
CA TYR A 70 -1.59 -11.25 -20.56
C TYR A 70 -2.30 -11.71 -19.28
N MET A 71 -1.76 -11.38 -18.11
CA MET A 71 -2.37 -11.72 -16.82
C MET A 71 -3.72 -11.00 -16.63
N MET A 72 -3.78 -9.72 -17.01
CA MET A 72 -5.01 -8.93 -16.98
C MET A 72 -6.09 -9.51 -17.88
N ASN A 73 -5.73 -9.95 -19.09
CA ASN A 73 -6.67 -10.61 -20.01
C ASN A 73 -7.19 -11.95 -19.46
N GLY A 74 -6.39 -12.67 -18.67
CA GLY A 74 -6.82 -13.88 -17.97
C GLY A 74 -7.78 -13.63 -16.81
N ILE A 75 -7.62 -12.50 -16.09
CA ILE A 75 -8.50 -12.12 -14.97
C ILE A 75 -9.82 -11.54 -15.48
N LYS A 76 -9.79 -10.84 -16.62
CA LYS A 76 -10.94 -10.17 -17.24
C LYS A 76 -12.22 -11.02 -17.32
N PRO A 77 -12.24 -12.27 -17.82
CA PRO A 77 -13.48 -13.05 -17.89
C PRO A 77 -14.10 -13.33 -16.51
N VAL A 78 -13.28 -13.49 -15.47
CA VAL A 78 -13.77 -13.69 -14.10
C VAL A 78 -14.30 -12.38 -13.53
N ALA A 79 -13.60 -11.28 -13.76
CA ALA A 79 -14.04 -9.94 -13.36
C ALA A 79 -15.38 -9.57 -14.01
N ASP A 80 -15.51 -9.80 -15.31
CA ASP A 80 -16.74 -9.55 -16.08
C ASP A 80 -17.90 -10.42 -15.56
N ALA A 81 -17.65 -11.70 -15.22
CA ALA A 81 -18.67 -12.61 -14.71
C ALA A 81 -19.24 -12.20 -13.33
N ILE A 82 -18.45 -11.56 -12.48
CA ILE A 82 -18.88 -11.10 -11.15
C ILE A 82 -19.32 -9.63 -11.14
N GLY A 83 -19.31 -8.95 -12.29
CA GLY A 83 -19.67 -7.53 -12.40
C GLY A 83 -18.64 -6.57 -11.78
N LEU A 84 -17.38 -6.99 -11.69
CA LEU A 84 -16.29 -6.14 -11.18
C LEU A 84 -15.95 -5.07 -12.23
N PRO A 85 -15.92 -3.77 -11.88
CA PRO A 85 -15.55 -2.71 -12.81
C PRO A 85 -14.15 -2.93 -13.37
N ALA A 86 -14.02 -2.92 -14.70
CA ALA A 86 -12.76 -3.16 -15.40
C ALA A 86 -11.67 -2.16 -15.00
N GLU A 87 -12.06 -0.94 -14.61
CA GLU A 87 -11.18 0.15 -14.23
C GLU A 87 -10.46 -0.09 -12.90
N VAL A 88 -10.99 -0.98 -12.05
CA VAL A 88 -10.42 -1.33 -10.74
C VAL A 88 -9.51 -2.56 -10.83
N VAL A 89 -9.64 -3.38 -11.87
CA VAL A 89 -8.85 -4.62 -12.00
C VAL A 89 -7.32 -4.34 -12.03
N PRO A 90 -6.81 -3.32 -12.74
CA PRO A 90 -5.38 -2.99 -12.72
C PRO A 90 -4.88 -2.61 -11.32
N LEU A 91 -5.75 -2.05 -10.47
CA LEU A 91 -5.38 -1.65 -9.11
C LEU A 91 -4.95 -2.87 -8.28
N ALA A 92 -5.58 -4.03 -8.46
CA ALA A 92 -5.23 -5.26 -7.74
C ALA A 92 -3.76 -5.65 -7.97
N VAL A 93 -3.30 -5.52 -9.22
CA VAL A 93 -1.93 -5.89 -9.61
C VAL A 93 -0.94 -4.82 -9.19
N VAL A 94 -1.25 -3.55 -9.45
CA VAL A 94 -0.35 -2.44 -9.13
C VAL A 94 -0.16 -2.33 -7.62
N ARG A 95 -1.20 -2.61 -6.81
CA ARG A 95 -1.14 -2.49 -5.36
C ARG A 95 -0.17 -3.47 -4.70
N THR A 96 -0.17 -4.74 -5.12
CA THR A 96 0.81 -5.76 -4.67
C THR A 96 2.26 -5.36 -4.95
N VAL A 97 2.47 -4.51 -5.96
CA VAL A 97 3.78 -4.08 -6.46
C VAL A 97 4.25 -2.77 -5.83
N SER A 98 3.38 -1.75 -5.80
CA SER A 98 3.73 -0.39 -5.37
C SER A 98 2.53 0.38 -4.84
N GLY A 99 2.66 0.84 -3.61
CA GLY A 99 1.58 1.53 -2.91
C GLY A 99 1.39 2.98 -3.38
N THR A 100 2.46 3.63 -3.82
CA THR A 100 2.43 4.99 -4.36
C THR A 100 1.86 5.01 -5.78
N ALA A 101 2.21 4.03 -6.61
CA ALA A 101 1.61 3.89 -7.94
C ALA A 101 0.11 3.57 -7.83
N ALA A 102 -0.27 2.68 -6.91
CA ALA A 102 -1.67 2.38 -6.61
C ALA A 102 -2.42 3.61 -6.09
N LEU A 103 -1.81 4.41 -5.20
CA LEU A 103 -2.42 5.64 -4.69
C LEU A 103 -2.66 6.67 -5.81
N GLY A 104 -1.73 6.81 -6.75
CA GLY A 104 -1.92 7.65 -7.95
C GLY A 104 -3.15 7.20 -8.74
N MET A 105 -3.24 5.90 -9.05
CA MET A 105 -4.38 5.32 -9.76
C MET A 105 -5.71 5.53 -9.01
N VAL A 106 -5.72 5.33 -7.69
CA VAL A 106 -6.90 5.56 -6.85
C VAL A 106 -7.33 7.03 -6.90
N THR A 107 -6.37 7.95 -6.87
CA THR A 107 -6.63 9.39 -6.97
C THR A 107 -7.26 9.73 -8.33
N ASP A 108 -6.76 9.15 -9.42
CA ASP A 108 -7.31 9.35 -10.76
C ASP A 108 -8.73 8.77 -10.90
N LEU A 109 -8.98 7.58 -10.33
CA LEU A 109 -10.31 6.97 -10.28
C LEU A 109 -11.29 7.83 -9.47
N ILE A 110 -10.87 8.36 -8.33
CA ILE A 110 -11.69 9.27 -7.50
C ILE A 110 -11.96 10.58 -8.24
N ALA A 111 -10.96 11.14 -8.93
CA ALA A 111 -11.14 12.36 -9.71
C ALA A 111 -12.10 12.17 -10.88
N THR A 112 -12.09 10.98 -11.49
CA THR A 112 -12.91 10.66 -12.68
C THR A 112 -14.35 10.30 -12.32
N TYR A 113 -14.55 9.41 -11.34
CA TYR A 113 -15.86 8.86 -10.99
C TYR A 113 -16.49 9.53 -9.76
N GLY A 114 -15.71 10.29 -9.01
CA GLY A 114 -16.11 10.88 -7.74
C GLY A 114 -15.85 9.95 -6.55
N PRO A 115 -15.56 10.50 -5.35
CA PRO A 115 -15.20 9.73 -4.16
C PRO A 115 -16.36 8.84 -3.64
N ASP A 116 -17.60 9.26 -3.87
CA ASP A 116 -18.80 8.53 -3.44
C ASP A 116 -19.32 7.50 -4.44
N SER A 117 -18.69 7.39 -5.61
CA SER A 117 -19.02 6.37 -6.59
C SER A 117 -18.65 4.97 -6.09
N PHE A 118 -19.29 3.95 -6.65
CA PHE A 118 -18.92 2.56 -6.38
C PHE A 118 -17.42 2.31 -6.67
N ILE A 119 -16.92 2.80 -7.80
CA ILE A 119 -15.51 2.70 -8.21
C ILE A 119 -14.61 3.43 -7.21
N GLY A 120 -14.94 4.66 -6.83
CA GLY A 120 -14.16 5.45 -5.86
C GLY A 120 -14.09 4.81 -4.48
N ARG A 121 -15.21 4.28 -3.97
CA ARG A 121 -15.28 3.56 -2.70
C ARG A 121 -14.53 2.24 -2.74
N LEU A 122 -14.66 1.49 -3.84
CA LEU A 122 -13.95 0.23 -4.04
C LEU A 122 -12.44 0.45 -4.11
N ALA A 123 -11.98 1.39 -4.93
CA ALA A 123 -10.57 1.75 -5.06
C ALA A 123 -9.98 2.21 -3.71
N SER A 124 -10.72 3.04 -2.96
CA SER A 124 -10.31 3.48 -1.61
C SER A 124 -10.22 2.31 -0.62
N THR A 125 -11.18 1.38 -0.66
CA THR A 125 -11.20 0.21 0.23
C THR A 125 -10.04 -0.73 -0.07
N ILE A 126 -9.76 -1.00 -1.34
CA ILE A 126 -8.61 -1.80 -1.77
C ILE A 126 -7.31 -1.15 -1.30
N GLN A 127 -7.14 0.15 -1.55
CA GLN A 127 -5.94 0.91 -1.15
C GLN A 127 -5.69 0.87 0.37
N GLY A 128 -6.76 0.86 1.18
CA GLY A 128 -6.67 0.81 2.63
C GLY A 128 -6.55 -0.58 3.26
N SER A 129 -6.91 -1.65 2.53
CA SER A 129 -7.07 -3.00 3.10
C SER A 129 -6.00 -4.01 2.65
N THR A 130 -5.06 -3.59 1.82
CA THR A 130 -4.02 -4.44 1.22
C THR A 130 -2.64 -3.88 1.51
N GLU A 131 -1.62 -4.71 1.37
CA GLU A 131 -0.24 -4.27 1.46
C GLU A 131 0.46 -4.26 0.11
N THR A 132 1.66 -3.71 0.11
CA THR A 132 2.55 -3.74 -1.04
C THR A 132 3.45 -4.98 -0.96
N THR A 133 2.87 -6.18 -1.06
CA THR A 133 3.54 -7.46 -0.74
C THR A 133 4.95 -7.58 -1.33
N LEU A 134 5.15 -7.30 -2.61
CA LEU A 134 6.47 -7.43 -3.25
C LEU A 134 7.47 -6.39 -2.73
N TYR A 135 6.99 -5.18 -2.44
CA TYR A 135 7.80 -4.11 -1.86
C TYR A 135 8.20 -4.45 -0.43
N VAL A 136 7.23 -4.83 0.41
CA VAL A 136 7.46 -5.22 1.81
C VAL A 136 8.43 -6.38 1.89
N LEU A 137 8.26 -7.43 1.08
CA LEU A 137 9.20 -8.54 1.05
C LEU A 137 10.60 -8.07 0.63
N THR A 138 10.72 -7.37 -0.49
CA THR A 138 12.05 -7.02 -1.01
C THR A 138 12.79 -6.04 -0.10
N VAL A 139 12.08 -5.05 0.44
CA VAL A 139 12.67 -3.98 1.25
C VAL A 139 12.83 -4.40 2.71
N TYR A 140 11.79 -4.94 3.33
CA TYR A 140 11.82 -5.17 4.78
C TYR A 140 12.66 -6.41 5.07
N PHE A 141 12.49 -7.48 4.29
CA PHE A 141 13.29 -8.69 4.48
C PHE A 141 14.73 -8.46 4.01
N GLY A 142 14.91 -7.62 2.97
CA GLY A 142 16.23 -7.19 2.51
C GLY A 142 17.01 -6.39 3.57
N ALA A 143 16.35 -5.46 4.26
CA ALA A 143 16.96 -4.63 5.31
C ALA A 143 17.47 -5.46 6.51
N VAL A 144 16.80 -6.57 6.84
CA VAL A 144 17.20 -7.47 7.92
C VAL A 144 17.95 -8.73 7.43
N GLY A 145 18.26 -8.81 6.13
CA GLY A 145 19.09 -9.88 5.56
C GLY A 145 18.42 -11.26 5.40
N ILE A 146 17.09 -11.34 5.40
CA ILE A 146 16.36 -12.60 5.18
C ILE A 146 16.44 -12.98 3.70
N LYS A 147 16.96 -14.18 3.40
CA LYS A 147 17.13 -14.69 2.03
C LYS A 147 16.02 -15.64 1.56
N LYS A 148 15.33 -16.30 2.49
CA LYS A 148 14.27 -17.28 2.19
C LYS A 148 12.91 -16.61 2.37
N MET A 149 12.34 -16.08 1.29
CA MET A 149 11.09 -15.30 1.32
C MET A 149 9.86 -16.08 0.79
N GLY A 150 10.03 -17.33 0.35
CA GLY A 150 9.03 -18.05 -0.44
C GLY A 150 7.68 -18.23 0.24
N ASP A 151 7.63 -18.52 1.54
CA ASP A 151 6.36 -18.72 2.24
C ASP A 151 5.65 -17.39 2.53
N ALA A 152 6.42 -16.36 2.88
CA ALA A 152 5.88 -15.01 3.05
C ALA A 152 5.33 -14.44 1.74
N LEU A 153 5.96 -14.74 0.60
CA LEU A 153 5.45 -14.39 -0.74
C LEU A 153 4.09 -15.05 -1.02
N LYS A 154 3.97 -16.35 -0.76
CA LYS A 154 2.71 -17.07 -0.99
C LYS A 154 1.60 -16.51 -0.12
N VAL A 155 1.86 -16.36 1.18
CA VAL A 155 0.86 -15.83 2.13
C VAL A 155 0.49 -14.40 1.79
N GLY A 156 1.45 -13.55 1.44
CA GLY A 156 1.20 -12.15 1.08
C GLY A 156 0.36 -12.00 -0.19
N ILE A 157 0.68 -12.74 -1.26
CA ILE A 157 -0.13 -12.71 -2.50
C ILE A 157 -1.55 -13.22 -2.22
N LEU A 158 -1.68 -14.28 -1.41
CA LEU A 158 -2.99 -14.86 -1.07
C LEU A 158 -3.81 -13.88 -0.21
N ALA A 159 -3.16 -13.17 0.72
CA ALA A 159 -3.79 -12.09 1.48
C ALA A 159 -4.23 -10.92 0.59
N ASP A 160 -3.40 -10.48 -0.37
CA ASP A 160 -3.76 -9.41 -1.31
C ASP A 160 -4.99 -9.79 -2.16
N ILE A 161 -5.02 -11.02 -2.69
CA ILE A 161 -6.15 -11.54 -3.45
C ILE A 161 -7.42 -11.58 -2.58
N LEU A 162 -7.33 -12.12 -1.37
CA LEU A 162 -8.46 -12.18 -0.45
C LEU A 162 -8.95 -10.78 -0.07
N SER A 163 -8.06 -9.86 0.26
CA SER A 163 -8.39 -8.47 0.57
C SER A 163 -9.09 -7.78 -0.59
N PHE A 164 -8.64 -8.02 -1.83
CA PHE A 164 -9.31 -7.48 -3.02
C PHE A 164 -10.73 -8.03 -3.18
N VAL A 165 -10.89 -9.36 -3.09
CA VAL A 165 -12.18 -10.04 -3.21
C VAL A 165 -13.16 -9.60 -2.11
N VAL A 166 -12.70 -9.57 -0.86
CA VAL A 166 -13.49 -9.13 0.29
C VAL A 166 -13.86 -7.66 0.17
N SER A 167 -12.94 -6.80 -0.27
CA SER A 167 -13.23 -5.38 -0.52
C SER A 167 -14.37 -5.22 -1.54
N PHE A 168 -14.32 -5.97 -2.63
CA PHE A 168 -15.38 -5.97 -3.64
C PHE A 168 -16.75 -6.36 -3.03
N PHE A 169 -16.82 -7.50 -2.35
CA PHE A 169 -18.09 -7.97 -1.78
C PHE A 169 -18.63 -7.07 -0.67
N ILE A 170 -17.77 -6.50 0.19
CA ILE A 170 -18.22 -5.57 1.24
C ILE A 170 -18.76 -4.28 0.62
N VAL A 171 -18.04 -3.71 -0.35
CA VAL A 171 -18.50 -2.49 -1.01
C VAL A 171 -19.78 -2.74 -1.79
N LEU A 172 -19.91 -3.90 -2.43
CA LEU A 172 -21.16 -4.32 -3.08
C LEU A 172 -22.30 -4.51 -2.10
N LEU A 173 -22.07 -5.13 -0.94
CA LEU A 173 -23.12 -5.35 0.06
C LEU A 173 -23.60 -4.06 0.71
N ILE A 174 -22.70 -3.11 0.99
CA ILE A 174 -23.02 -1.87 1.71
C ILE A 174 -23.50 -0.77 0.74
N PHE A 175 -22.92 -0.70 -0.46
CA PHE A 175 -23.11 0.41 -1.39
C PHE A 175 -23.59 -0.01 -2.77
N GLY A 176 -23.71 -1.31 -3.04
CA GLY A 176 -24.41 -1.80 -4.22
C GLY A 176 -25.89 -1.41 -4.13
N LYS A 177 -26.40 -0.82 -5.20
CA LYS A 177 -27.83 -0.63 -5.40
C LYS A 177 -28.44 -1.90 -5.98
#